data_AF-A0A661GCM4-F1
#
_entry.id   AF-A0A661GCM4-F1
#
_cell.length_a   1.000
_cell.length_b   1.000
_cell.length_c   1.000
_cell.angle_alpha   90.00
_cell.angle_beta   90.00
_cell.angle_gamma   90.00
#
_symmetry.space_group_name_H-M   'P 1'
#
loop_
_entity.id
_entity.type
_entity.pdbx_description
1 polymer ?
#
loop_
_entity_poly.entity_id
_entity_poly.type
_entity_poly.pdbx_seq_one_letter_code
_entity_poly.pdbx_strand_id
1 'polypeptide(L)'
;MGESTMKAIRALFLLFLSPFLIFEASADSAKPLRPVHTYSIVARDPATGELGAAVQSHWFSVGSGVIWAQPGIGAVATQSFTDPSYGPLGLEMMRVGKSAAEALTGLLATDAHEDVRQVGMVDANGVVANHTGVNAIAEFCNVTGENYAIQANLMWKPTVCSAMVSAFNSAGGDLAERMMAALEAAQGEGGDIRGKQSAAILVVSGDASEPAWGGRIFDLRVDDHLEPLVEMRRLLVMARAYQLMNKGDEHMTLGEVDQAIAAYSGAEELVPDSHEMIFWHAATLAAGGRVDESLPLFSKAFAMWPLWRELVQR
;
A
#
# COMPACT_ATOMS: atom_id res chain seq x y z
N MET A 1 -65.39 -73.32 31.32
CA MET A 1 -64.91 -74.11 30.16
C MET A 1 -64.63 -73.13 29.05
N GLY A 2 -63.42 -72.74 28.66
CA GLY A 2 -62.04 -73.11 28.98
C GLY A 2 -61.16 -72.45 27.91
N GLU A 3 -60.20 -71.64 28.36
CA GLU A 3 -58.92 -71.19 27.75
C GLU A 3 -58.89 -70.70 26.29
N SER A 4 -58.60 -69.42 25.99
CA SER A 4 -57.36 -68.64 26.20
C SER A 4 -56.14 -69.20 25.46
N THR A 5 -55.71 -68.49 24.40
CA THR A 5 -54.28 -68.21 24.20
C THR A 5 -54.07 -66.95 23.36
N MET A 6 -53.58 -65.96 24.09
CA MET A 6 -52.98 -64.67 23.76
C MET A 6 -51.86 -64.74 22.71
N LYS A 7 -51.73 -63.72 21.83
CA LYS A 7 -50.44 -63.23 21.32
C LYS A 7 -50.53 -61.79 20.74
N ALA A 8 -50.05 -60.87 21.59
CA ALA A 8 -49.21 -59.69 21.34
C ALA A 8 -49.61 -58.59 20.33
N ILE A 9 -49.85 -57.42 20.93
CA ILE A 9 -49.86 -56.05 20.40
C ILE A 9 -48.46 -55.63 19.92
N ARG A 10 -48.36 -54.87 18.81
CA ARG A 10 -47.46 -53.70 18.68
C ARG A 10 -47.84 -52.79 17.50
N ALA A 11 -47.58 -51.51 17.70
CA ALA A 11 -48.23 -50.35 17.09
C ALA A 11 -47.53 -49.79 15.83
N LEU A 12 -48.34 -49.17 14.98
CA LEU A 12 -48.19 -47.90 14.24
C LEU A 12 -46.76 -47.46 13.80
N PHE A 13 -46.54 -47.31 12.48
CA PHE A 13 -45.76 -46.19 11.92
C PHE A 13 -46.23 -45.86 10.49
N LEU A 14 -46.66 -44.61 10.31
CA LEU A 14 -46.92 -43.96 9.02
C LEU A 14 -45.62 -43.76 8.25
N LEU A 15 -45.53 -44.27 7.02
CA LEU A 15 -44.49 -43.92 6.06
C LEU A 15 -45.08 -42.93 5.05
N PHE A 16 -44.93 -41.64 5.35
CA PHE A 16 -45.11 -40.58 4.35
C PHE A 16 -43.92 -40.62 3.38
N LEU A 17 -44.22 -40.87 2.11
CA LEU A 17 -43.27 -40.72 1.01
C LEU A 17 -42.84 -39.25 0.89
N SER A 18 -41.53 -39.02 1.02
CA SER A 18 -40.86 -37.80 0.58
C SER A 18 -40.52 -37.90 -0.90
N PRO A 19 -40.88 -36.92 -1.75
CA PRO A 19 -40.06 -36.57 -2.89
C PRO A 19 -39.08 -35.49 -2.44
N PHE A 20 -37.80 -35.87 -2.36
CA PHE A 20 -36.67 -34.96 -2.27
C PHE A 20 -36.76 -33.92 -3.39
N LEU A 21 -36.95 -32.65 -3.02
CA LEU A 21 -36.63 -31.52 -3.89
C LEU A 21 -35.11 -31.45 -4.02
N ILE A 22 -34.60 -31.89 -5.16
CA ILE A 22 -33.21 -31.64 -5.56
C ILE A 22 -33.14 -30.16 -5.93
N PHE A 23 -32.68 -29.33 -5.00
CA PHE A 23 -32.17 -28.00 -5.34
C PHE A 23 -30.82 -28.21 -6.01
N GLU A 24 -30.78 -28.18 -7.35
CA GLU A 24 -29.52 -27.94 -8.04
C GLU A 24 -29.06 -26.53 -7.65
N ALA A 25 -28.02 -26.47 -6.83
CA ALA A 25 -27.27 -25.24 -6.65
C ALA A 25 -26.70 -24.87 -8.04
N SER A 26 -27.28 -23.83 -8.65
CA SER A 26 -26.66 -23.19 -9.80
C SER A 26 -25.26 -22.78 -9.38
N ALA A 27 -24.24 -23.47 -9.90
CA ALA A 27 -22.86 -23.02 -9.80
C ALA A 27 -22.83 -21.62 -10.41
N ASP A 28 -22.64 -20.63 -9.55
CA ASP A 28 -22.47 -19.25 -9.98
C ASP A 28 -21.29 -19.26 -10.94
N SER A 29 -21.53 -18.96 -12.22
CA SER A 29 -20.47 -18.98 -13.23
C SER A 29 -19.51 -17.86 -12.87
N ALA A 30 -18.43 -18.19 -12.18
CA ALA A 30 -17.39 -17.25 -11.81
C ALA A 30 -17.01 -16.47 -13.06
N LYS A 31 -17.30 -15.16 -13.06
CA LYS A 31 -16.88 -14.27 -14.15
C LYS A 31 -15.37 -14.46 -14.31
N PRO A 32 -14.85 -14.65 -15.54
CA PRO A 32 -13.42 -14.77 -15.73
C PRO A 32 -12.76 -13.50 -15.20
N LEU A 33 -12.08 -13.63 -14.07
CA LEU A 33 -11.27 -12.57 -13.50
C LEU A 33 -10.17 -12.28 -14.52
N ARG A 34 -9.99 -11.01 -14.89
CA ARG A 34 -8.86 -10.64 -15.74
C ARG A 34 -7.65 -10.47 -14.82
N PRO A 35 -6.51 -11.06 -15.18
CA PRO A 35 -5.27 -10.86 -14.43
C PRO A 35 -4.90 -9.37 -14.42
N VAL A 36 -4.49 -8.89 -13.25
CA VAL A 36 -3.89 -7.57 -13.05
C VAL A 36 -2.38 -7.76 -13.16
N HIS A 37 -1.82 -7.31 -14.28
CA HIS A 37 -0.40 -7.42 -14.57
C HIS A 37 0.38 -6.34 -13.84
N THR A 38 1.35 -6.73 -13.03
CA THR A 38 1.83 -5.89 -11.94
C THR A 38 3.21 -6.32 -11.52
N TYR A 39 4.03 -5.36 -11.09
CA TYR A 39 5.18 -5.60 -10.24
C TYR A 39 5.04 -4.80 -8.94
N SER A 40 5.41 -5.44 -7.83
CA SER A 40 5.31 -4.85 -6.51
C SER A 40 6.43 -5.31 -5.60
N ILE A 41 6.58 -4.57 -4.51
CA ILE A 41 7.47 -4.87 -3.41
C ILE A 41 6.72 -4.61 -2.10
N VAL A 42 6.88 -5.50 -1.13
CA VAL A 42 6.65 -5.21 0.29
C VAL A 42 8.00 -5.23 1.00
N ALA A 43 8.20 -4.30 1.92
CA ALA A 43 9.49 -4.16 2.60
C ALA A 43 9.33 -3.61 4.02
N ARG A 44 10.33 -3.92 4.84
CA ARG A 44 10.56 -3.34 6.15
C ARG A 44 11.95 -2.69 6.18
N ASP A 45 12.04 -1.49 6.74
CA ASP A 45 13.34 -0.91 7.07
C ASP A 45 13.76 -1.36 8.48
N PRO A 46 14.86 -2.15 8.63
CA PRO A 46 15.28 -2.61 9.95
C PRO A 46 15.80 -1.51 10.88
N ALA A 47 16.21 -0.36 10.35
CA ALA A 47 16.74 0.74 11.16
C ALA A 47 15.62 1.53 11.86
N THR A 48 14.54 1.81 11.14
CA THR A 48 13.41 2.62 11.62
C THR A 48 12.22 1.77 12.06
N GLY A 49 12.13 0.52 11.60
CA GLY A 49 10.96 -0.33 11.74
C GLY A 49 9.83 -0.01 10.77
N GLU A 50 9.99 0.99 9.89
CA GLU A 50 9.00 1.34 8.88
C GLU A 50 8.62 0.12 8.02
N LEU A 51 7.35 0.05 7.66
CA LEU A 51 6.78 -1.00 6.82
C LEU A 51 6.16 -0.34 5.59
N GLY A 52 6.30 -0.97 4.43
CA GLY A 52 5.79 -0.38 3.21
C GLY A 52 5.49 -1.37 2.11
N ALA A 53 4.68 -0.92 1.17
CA ALA A 53 4.33 -1.61 -0.04
C ALA A 53 4.29 -0.62 -1.20
N ALA A 54 4.80 -1.03 -2.36
CA ALA A 54 4.82 -0.21 -3.57
C ALA A 54 4.48 -1.06 -4.80
N VAL A 55 3.81 -0.45 -5.77
CA VAL A 55 3.27 -1.17 -6.93
C VAL A 55 3.18 -0.27 -8.17
N GLN A 56 3.35 -0.87 -9.35
CA GLN A 56 2.98 -0.27 -10.63
C GLN A 56 2.31 -1.29 -11.55
N SER A 57 1.36 -0.81 -12.36
CA SER A 57 0.63 -1.63 -13.34
C SER A 57 0.14 -0.80 -14.54
N HIS A 58 -0.14 -1.46 -15.66
CA HIS A 58 -1.08 -0.96 -16.67
C HIS A 58 -2.54 -1.31 -16.30
N TRP A 59 -2.98 -0.84 -15.14
CA TRP A 59 -4.34 -0.99 -14.63
C TRP A 59 -4.76 0.32 -13.97
N PHE A 60 -6.05 0.64 -13.97
CA PHE A 60 -6.55 1.85 -13.31
C PHE A 60 -6.52 1.70 -11.79
N SER A 61 -5.95 2.66 -11.07
CA SER A 61 -5.99 2.73 -9.59
C SER A 61 -5.48 1.45 -8.90
N VAL A 62 -4.31 0.94 -9.34
CA VAL A 62 -3.77 -0.35 -8.86
C VAL A 62 -3.59 -0.41 -7.34
N GLY A 63 -3.25 0.73 -6.71
CA GLY A 63 -2.95 0.79 -5.27
C GLY A 63 -4.05 0.26 -4.36
N SER A 64 -5.33 0.60 -4.62
CA SER A 64 -6.46 0.20 -3.75
C SER A 64 -6.71 -1.29 -3.71
N GLY A 65 -6.31 -2.00 -4.76
CA GLY A 65 -6.55 -3.43 -4.89
C GLY A 65 -5.33 -4.27 -4.59
N VAL A 66 -4.13 -3.69 -4.52
CA VAL A 66 -2.89 -4.48 -4.48
C VAL A 66 -2.11 -4.30 -3.19
N ILE A 67 -2.08 -3.12 -2.57
CA ILE A 67 -1.17 -2.86 -1.44
C ILE A 67 -1.90 -2.47 -0.16
N TRP A 68 -1.39 -2.99 0.97
CA TRP A 68 -1.82 -2.63 2.32
C TRP A 68 -0.62 -2.63 3.25
N ALA A 69 -0.67 -1.78 4.27
CA ALA A 69 0.26 -1.79 5.38
C ALA A 69 -0.44 -1.25 6.62
N GLN A 70 0.01 -1.70 7.80
CA GLN A 70 -0.48 -1.23 9.08
C GLN A 70 0.70 -0.94 10.02
N PRO A 71 0.71 0.23 10.70
CA PRO A 71 1.81 0.63 11.57
C PRO A 71 2.20 -0.45 12.57
N GLY A 72 3.49 -0.78 12.63
CA GLY A 72 4.05 -1.79 13.53
C GLY A 72 3.49 -3.21 13.41
N ILE A 73 2.70 -3.53 12.36
CA ILE A 73 2.10 -4.86 12.15
C ILE A 73 2.72 -5.57 10.95
N GLY A 74 2.59 -5.00 9.75
CA GLY A 74 3.09 -5.61 8.52
C GLY A 74 2.71 -4.85 7.25
N ALA A 75 3.14 -5.39 6.12
CA ALA A 75 2.76 -4.96 4.78
C ALA A 75 2.43 -6.16 3.89
N VAL A 76 1.45 -5.98 2.99
CA VAL A 76 0.91 -7.01 2.10
C VAL A 76 0.77 -6.46 0.68
N ALA A 77 1.17 -7.25 -0.31
CA ALA A 77 0.86 -7.04 -1.72
C ALA A 77 0.15 -8.27 -2.29
N THR A 78 -1.02 -8.10 -2.95
CA THR A 78 -1.73 -9.18 -3.66
C THR A 78 -2.01 -8.80 -5.12
N GLN A 79 -1.62 -9.64 -6.06
CA GLN A 79 -1.64 -9.32 -7.49
C GLN A 79 -1.89 -10.57 -8.35
N SER A 80 -1.71 -10.43 -9.67
CA SER A 80 -2.17 -11.40 -10.68
C SER A 80 -3.69 -11.44 -10.66
N PHE A 81 -4.32 -12.54 -10.28
CA PHE A 81 -5.75 -12.58 -10.02
C PHE A 81 -5.99 -12.07 -8.60
N THR A 82 -5.89 -10.76 -8.45
CA THR A 82 -5.98 -10.05 -7.17
C THR A 82 -7.23 -10.44 -6.38
N ASP A 83 -7.03 -10.85 -5.14
CA ASP A 83 -8.08 -10.93 -4.13
C ASP A 83 -7.74 -9.93 -3.01
N PRO A 84 -8.47 -8.79 -2.93
CA PRO A 84 -8.22 -7.75 -1.94
C PRO A 84 -8.29 -8.22 -0.48
N SER A 85 -8.92 -9.37 -0.19
CA SER A 85 -9.08 -9.86 1.18
C SER A 85 -7.75 -10.24 1.84
N TYR A 86 -6.73 -10.62 1.06
CA TYR A 86 -5.39 -10.96 1.58
C TYR A 86 -4.75 -9.82 2.36
N GLY A 87 -5.03 -8.57 1.98
CA GLY A 87 -4.54 -7.37 2.66
C GLY A 87 -4.99 -7.29 4.12
N PRO A 88 -6.27 -6.94 4.37
CA PRO A 88 -6.77 -6.77 5.73
C PRO A 88 -6.75 -8.07 6.55
N LEU A 89 -7.01 -9.24 5.94
CA LEU A 89 -6.98 -10.50 6.69
C LEU A 89 -5.55 -10.91 7.06
N GLY A 90 -4.57 -10.71 6.16
CA GLY A 90 -3.17 -10.97 6.45
C GLY A 90 -2.64 -10.07 7.57
N LEU A 91 -2.95 -8.78 7.51
CA LEU A 91 -2.59 -7.82 8.57
C LEU A 91 -3.27 -8.16 9.89
N GLU A 92 -4.54 -8.58 9.88
CA GLU A 92 -5.24 -9.00 11.10
C GLU A 92 -4.61 -10.25 11.73
N MET A 93 -4.24 -11.24 10.91
CA MET A 93 -3.52 -12.43 11.38
C MET A 93 -2.17 -12.05 12.00
N MET A 94 -1.43 -11.14 11.36
CA MET A 94 -0.16 -10.64 11.91
C MET A 94 -0.36 -9.89 13.22
N ARG A 95 -1.41 -9.07 13.31
CA ARG A 95 -1.77 -8.31 14.52
C ARG A 95 -2.07 -9.20 15.72
N VAL A 96 -2.67 -10.38 15.50
CA VAL A 96 -2.92 -11.36 16.57
C VAL A 96 -1.74 -12.30 16.85
N GLY A 97 -0.56 -12.00 16.29
CA GLY A 97 0.70 -12.65 16.62
C GLY A 97 1.14 -13.75 15.65
N LYS A 98 0.50 -13.89 14.48
CA LYS A 98 1.02 -14.76 13.42
C LYS A 98 2.17 -14.09 12.68
N SER A 99 3.15 -14.87 12.26
CA SER A 99 4.14 -14.39 11.31
C SER A 99 3.52 -14.17 9.93
N ALA A 100 4.18 -13.38 9.07
CA ALA A 100 3.80 -13.23 7.66
C ALA A 100 3.67 -14.59 6.94
N ALA A 101 4.54 -15.55 7.27
CA ALA A 101 4.53 -16.90 6.70
C ALA A 101 3.31 -17.73 7.15
N GLU A 102 2.98 -17.68 8.45
CA GLU A 102 1.78 -18.34 8.96
C GLU A 102 0.50 -17.72 8.42
N ALA A 103 0.45 -16.39 8.32
CA ALA A 103 -0.67 -15.65 7.75
C ALA A 103 -0.91 -16.05 6.30
N LEU A 104 0.13 -16.00 5.46
CA LEU A 104 0.03 -16.38 4.06
C LEU A 104 -0.40 -17.85 3.89
N THR A 105 0.21 -18.77 4.65
CA THR A 105 -0.14 -20.20 4.61
C THR A 105 -1.60 -20.43 4.98
N GLY A 106 -2.09 -19.76 6.03
CA GLY A 106 -3.49 -19.89 6.47
C GLY A 106 -4.50 -19.37 5.45
N LEU A 107 -4.21 -18.24 4.80
CA LEU A 107 -5.08 -17.67 3.77
C LEU A 107 -5.14 -18.56 2.52
N LEU A 108 -3.99 -19.01 2.03
CA LEU A 108 -3.91 -19.90 0.86
C LEU A 108 -4.67 -21.21 1.07
N ALA A 109 -4.63 -21.77 2.28
CA ALA A 109 -5.36 -23.00 2.61
C ALA A 109 -6.88 -22.88 2.48
N THR A 110 -7.42 -21.66 2.42
CA THR A 110 -8.84 -21.37 2.28
C THR A 110 -9.23 -20.78 0.91
N ASP A 111 -8.25 -20.53 0.03
CA ASP A 111 -8.46 -19.96 -1.30
C ASP A 111 -8.44 -21.06 -2.37
N ALA A 112 -9.61 -21.42 -2.89
CA ALA A 112 -9.74 -22.42 -3.96
C ALA A 112 -9.08 -22.00 -5.29
N HIS A 113 -8.62 -20.76 -5.39
CA HIS A 113 -7.97 -20.18 -6.56
C HIS A 113 -6.54 -19.70 -6.24
N GLU A 114 -5.91 -20.26 -5.19
CA GLU A 114 -4.51 -19.97 -4.83
C GLU A 114 -3.55 -20.11 -6.03
N ASP A 115 -3.88 -21.02 -6.95
CA ASP A 115 -3.14 -21.36 -8.15
C ASP A 115 -2.99 -20.21 -9.15
N VAL A 116 -3.83 -19.17 -9.09
CA VAL A 116 -3.74 -17.97 -9.94
C VAL A 116 -3.27 -16.71 -9.19
N ARG A 117 -3.05 -16.81 -7.87
CA ARG A 117 -2.65 -15.68 -7.02
C ARG A 117 -1.16 -15.42 -7.08
N GLN A 118 -0.79 -14.19 -6.75
CA GLN A 118 0.57 -13.85 -6.38
C GLN A 118 0.52 -12.90 -5.18
N VAL A 119 1.16 -13.27 -4.07
CA VAL A 119 0.98 -12.56 -2.78
C VAL A 119 2.30 -12.45 -2.03
N GLY A 120 2.58 -11.29 -1.45
CA GLY A 120 3.80 -11.01 -0.69
C GLY A 120 3.47 -10.36 0.62
N MET A 121 4.15 -10.77 1.67
CA MET A 121 3.93 -10.29 3.02
C MET A 121 5.26 -10.10 3.73
N VAL A 122 5.35 -9.05 4.53
CA VAL A 122 6.41 -8.86 5.52
C VAL A 122 5.77 -8.41 6.84
N ASP A 123 6.16 -9.03 7.94
CA ASP A 123 5.69 -8.63 9.27
C ASP A 123 6.67 -7.68 9.97
N ALA A 124 6.25 -7.12 11.10
CA ALA A 124 7.03 -6.18 11.90
C ALA A 124 8.34 -6.77 12.46
N ASN A 125 8.51 -8.09 12.46
CA ASN A 125 9.76 -8.76 12.85
C ASN A 125 10.69 -9.01 11.65
N GLY A 126 10.27 -8.62 10.44
CA GLY A 126 11.02 -8.84 9.21
C GLY A 126 10.89 -10.24 8.64
N VAL A 127 9.96 -11.07 9.13
CA VAL A 127 9.66 -12.35 8.49
C VAL A 127 8.92 -12.07 7.20
N VAL A 128 9.41 -12.68 6.11
CA VAL A 128 8.86 -12.49 4.77
C VAL A 128 8.22 -13.77 4.28
N ALA A 129 7.10 -13.63 3.57
CA ALA A 129 6.44 -14.72 2.88
C ALA A 129 6.02 -14.29 1.48
N ASN A 130 6.08 -15.23 0.54
CA ASN A 130 5.76 -14.94 -0.85
C ASN A 130 5.14 -16.18 -1.53
N HIS A 131 4.11 -15.97 -2.33
CA HIS A 131 3.38 -17.01 -3.06
C HIS A 131 3.25 -16.65 -4.53
N THR A 132 3.37 -17.63 -5.40
CA THR A 132 3.02 -17.51 -6.81
C THR A 132 2.37 -18.81 -7.24
N GLY A 133 1.09 -18.73 -7.56
CA GLY A 133 0.31 -19.87 -7.97
C GLY A 133 0.84 -20.51 -9.26
N VAL A 134 0.62 -21.81 -9.40
CA VAL A 134 1.15 -22.62 -10.51
C VAL A 134 0.63 -22.18 -11.89
N ASN A 135 -0.49 -21.46 -11.94
CA ASN A 135 -1.12 -20.91 -13.13
C ASN A 135 -0.86 -19.39 -13.27
N ALA A 136 0.15 -18.85 -12.59
CA ALA A 136 0.62 -17.49 -12.82
C ALA A 136 1.06 -17.28 -14.27
N ILE A 137 0.76 -16.10 -14.80
CA ILE A 137 1.01 -15.79 -16.20
C ILE A 137 2.50 -15.63 -16.46
N ALA A 138 2.97 -16.20 -17.57
CA ALA A 138 4.36 -16.24 -18.01
C ALA A 138 5.10 -14.89 -17.87
N GLU A 139 6.43 -15.00 -17.72
CA GLU A 139 7.29 -13.89 -17.31
C GLU A 139 6.89 -13.35 -15.92
N PHE A 140 6.62 -14.27 -15.00
CA PHE A 140 6.46 -13.98 -13.58
C PHE A 140 7.75 -14.23 -12.82
N CYS A 141 7.87 -13.57 -11.66
CA CYS A 141 8.94 -13.81 -10.72
C CYS A 141 8.46 -13.57 -9.29
N ASN A 142 9.15 -14.22 -8.37
CA ASN A 142 8.89 -14.17 -6.94
C ASN A 142 10.26 -14.27 -6.26
N VAL A 143 10.62 -13.22 -5.53
CA VAL A 143 11.90 -13.13 -4.82
C VAL A 143 11.63 -12.75 -3.37
N THR A 144 12.28 -13.47 -2.46
CA THR A 144 12.35 -13.13 -1.04
C THR A 144 13.77 -12.72 -0.72
N GLY A 145 13.92 -11.57 -0.07
CA GLY A 145 15.18 -11.14 0.53
C GLY A 145 15.02 -10.82 2.01
N GLU A 146 16.07 -10.29 2.61
CA GLU A 146 16.04 -9.89 4.01
C GLU A 146 15.14 -8.66 4.18
N ASN A 147 14.05 -8.79 4.95
CA ASN A 147 13.04 -7.75 5.18
C ASN A 147 12.24 -7.31 3.92
N TYR A 148 12.25 -8.03 2.80
CA TYR A 148 11.39 -7.69 1.65
C TYR A 148 10.97 -8.89 0.80
N ALA A 149 9.83 -8.75 0.14
CA ALA A 149 9.37 -9.63 -0.94
C ALA A 149 9.08 -8.80 -2.20
N ILE A 150 9.52 -9.29 -3.35
CA ILE A 150 9.27 -8.70 -4.68
C ILE A 150 8.56 -9.73 -5.54
N GLN A 151 7.56 -9.29 -6.29
CA GLN A 151 6.90 -10.12 -7.29
C GLN A 151 6.55 -9.35 -8.55
N ALA A 152 6.51 -10.08 -9.66
CA ALA A 152 5.94 -9.59 -10.90
C ALA A 152 5.21 -10.71 -11.65
N ASN A 153 4.30 -10.32 -12.55
CA ASN A 153 3.66 -11.20 -13.53
C ASN A 153 3.37 -10.46 -14.85
N LEU A 154 3.44 -11.17 -15.98
CA LEU A 154 3.29 -10.62 -17.34
C LEU A 154 4.27 -9.47 -17.64
N MET A 155 5.54 -9.72 -17.34
CA MET A 155 6.62 -8.78 -17.62
C MET A 155 7.09 -8.87 -19.08
N TRP A 156 7.65 -7.78 -19.60
CA TRP A 156 8.29 -7.77 -20.92
C TRP A 156 9.56 -8.63 -20.96
N LYS A 157 10.28 -8.71 -19.84
CA LYS A 157 11.53 -9.47 -19.71
C LYS A 157 11.58 -10.25 -18.40
N PRO A 158 12.32 -11.38 -18.36
CA PRO A 158 12.59 -12.11 -17.12
C PRO A 158 13.53 -11.36 -16.16
N THR A 159 14.17 -10.27 -16.60
CA THR A 159 15.12 -9.47 -15.81
C THR A 159 14.46 -8.48 -14.84
N VAL A 160 13.14 -8.32 -14.88
CA VAL A 160 12.44 -7.30 -14.07
C VAL A 160 12.70 -7.46 -12.57
N CYS A 161 12.44 -8.63 -11.98
CA CYS A 161 12.66 -8.79 -10.53
C CYS A 161 14.13 -8.68 -10.14
N SER A 162 15.08 -9.15 -10.95
CA SER A 162 16.50 -9.03 -10.62
C SER A 162 16.97 -7.56 -10.64
N ALA A 163 16.43 -6.75 -11.55
CA ALA A 163 16.65 -5.31 -11.57
C ALA A 163 16.04 -4.63 -10.32
N MET A 164 14.81 -4.98 -9.94
CA MET A 164 14.18 -4.47 -8.71
C MET A 164 15.01 -4.78 -7.46
N VAL A 165 15.47 -6.04 -7.32
CA VAL A 165 16.30 -6.49 -6.20
C VAL A 165 17.60 -5.69 -6.14
N SER A 166 18.30 -5.57 -7.28
CA SER A 166 19.56 -4.83 -7.33
C SER A 166 19.38 -3.36 -6.95
N ALA A 167 18.33 -2.72 -7.45
CA ALA A 167 18.03 -1.32 -7.15
C ALA A 167 17.64 -1.11 -5.68
N PHE A 168 16.74 -1.92 -5.13
CA PHE A 168 16.29 -1.81 -3.74
C PHE A 168 17.43 -1.98 -2.72
N ASN A 169 18.34 -2.91 -2.99
CA ASN A 169 19.48 -3.19 -2.11
C ASN A 169 20.60 -2.15 -2.23
N SER A 170 20.72 -1.49 -3.39
CA SER A 170 21.78 -0.50 -3.64
C SER A 170 21.34 0.93 -3.34
N ALA A 171 20.03 1.19 -3.33
CA ALA A 171 19.48 2.51 -3.03
C ALA A 171 19.72 2.89 -1.56
N GLY A 172 20.10 4.15 -1.35
CA GLY A 172 20.09 4.79 -0.04
C GLY A 172 18.78 5.55 0.19
N GLY A 173 18.73 6.29 1.29
CA GLY A 173 17.54 7.07 1.68
C GLY A 173 16.53 6.27 2.49
N ASP A 174 15.34 6.85 2.65
CA ASP A 174 14.22 6.26 3.38
C ASP A 174 13.60 5.06 2.64
N LEU A 175 12.69 4.34 3.30
CA LEU A 175 12.05 3.15 2.72
C LEU A 175 11.30 3.47 1.43
N ALA A 176 10.65 4.64 1.34
CA ALA A 176 9.92 5.08 0.15
C ALA A 176 10.87 5.28 -1.04
N GLU A 177 12.04 5.90 -0.84
CA GLU A 177 13.06 6.11 -1.85
C GLU A 177 13.58 4.79 -2.43
N ARG A 178 13.86 3.83 -1.55
CA ARG A 178 14.36 2.50 -1.94
C ARG A 178 13.30 1.71 -2.73
N MET A 179 12.04 1.73 -2.30
CA MET A 179 10.94 1.09 -3.04
C MET A 179 10.69 1.78 -4.39
N MET A 180 10.78 3.12 -4.44
CA MET A 180 10.67 3.87 -5.67
C MET A 180 11.77 3.50 -6.68
N ALA A 181 13.03 3.36 -6.22
CA ALA A 181 14.13 2.89 -7.05
C ALA A 181 13.89 1.47 -7.62
N ALA A 182 13.26 0.58 -6.84
CA ALA A 182 12.88 -0.74 -7.30
C ALA A 182 11.86 -0.66 -8.45
N LEU A 183 10.80 0.14 -8.30
CA LEU A 183 9.79 0.34 -9.36
C LEU A 183 10.41 0.93 -10.64
N GLU A 184 11.30 1.92 -10.51
CA GLU A 184 11.98 2.51 -11.67
C GLU A 184 12.86 1.51 -12.40
N ALA A 185 13.57 0.65 -11.67
CA ALA A 185 14.39 -0.40 -12.26
C ALA A 185 13.54 -1.43 -13.03
N ALA A 186 12.38 -1.81 -12.49
CA ALA A 186 11.42 -2.65 -13.21
C ALA A 186 10.93 -1.98 -14.50
N GLN A 187 10.54 -0.70 -14.45
CA GLN A 187 10.12 0.03 -15.63
C GLN A 187 11.25 0.16 -16.66
N GLY A 188 12.51 0.34 -16.21
CA GLY A 188 13.69 0.38 -17.07
C GLY A 188 13.95 -0.93 -17.83
N GLU A 189 13.52 -2.07 -17.27
CA GLU A 189 13.55 -3.37 -17.94
C GLU A 189 12.34 -3.62 -18.87
N GLY A 190 11.43 -2.65 -18.97
CA GLY A 190 10.22 -2.71 -19.78
C GLY A 190 8.95 -2.94 -18.97
N GLY A 191 9.08 -3.40 -17.72
CA GLY A 191 7.96 -3.60 -16.80
C GLY A 191 6.85 -4.49 -17.36
N ASP A 192 5.60 -4.09 -17.13
CA ASP A 192 4.40 -4.72 -17.66
C ASP A 192 4.37 -4.56 -19.20
N ILE A 193 4.23 -5.69 -19.92
CA ILE A 193 4.23 -5.71 -21.40
C ILE A 193 3.13 -4.84 -22.04
N ARG A 194 2.08 -4.50 -21.29
CA ARG A 194 1.01 -3.62 -21.77
C ARG A 194 1.39 -2.15 -21.69
N GLY A 195 2.44 -1.80 -20.95
CA GLY A 195 2.90 -0.44 -20.69
C GLY A 195 2.71 -0.06 -19.21
N LYS A 196 2.31 1.18 -18.97
CA LYS A 196 2.17 1.77 -17.64
C LYS A 196 0.93 2.66 -17.57
N GLN A 197 0.26 2.68 -16.42
CA GLN A 197 -0.93 3.50 -16.22
C GLN A 197 -1.04 4.03 -14.79
N SER A 198 -0.79 3.21 -13.77
CA SER A 198 -0.92 3.64 -12.37
C SER A 198 0.20 3.10 -11.51
N ALA A 199 0.43 3.78 -10.38
CA ALA A 199 1.39 3.39 -9.36
C ALA A 199 0.94 3.86 -7.97
N ALA A 200 1.39 3.17 -6.93
CA ALA A 200 1.13 3.56 -5.55
C ALA A 200 2.32 3.21 -4.65
N ILE A 201 2.53 4.04 -3.62
CA ILE A 201 3.47 3.82 -2.52
C ILE A 201 2.73 4.06 -1.21
N LEU A 202 2.77 3.07 -0.31
CA LEU A 202 2.28 3.16 1.05
C LEU A 202 3.43 2.83 2.00
N VAL A 203 3.76 3.75 2.91
CA VAL A 203 4.74 3.56 3.99
C VAL A 203 4.10 3.99 5.30
N VAL A 204 4.25 3.14 6.31
CA VAL A 204 3.71 3.33 7.65
C VAL A 204 4.81 3.19 8.70
N SER A 205 4.59 3.84 9.84
CA SER A 205 5.48 3.79 11.01
C SER A 205 5.70 2.35 11.50
N GLY A 206 6.86 2.10 12.10
CA GLY A 206 7.12 0.87 12.84
C GLY A 206 6.45 0.81 14.21
N ASP A 207 5.81 1.89 14.66
CA ASP A 207 5.15 1.97 15.96
C ASP A 207 3.75 1.32 15.93
N ALA A 208 3.60 0.22 16.66
CA ALA A 208 2.34 -0.51 16.78
C ALA A 208 1.29 0.18 17.67
N SER A 209 1.66 1.26 18.37
CA SER A 209 0.72 2.08 19.16
C SER A 209 -0.08 3.06 18.30
N GLU A 210 0.40 3.37 17.10
CA GLU A 210 -0.31 4.19 16.13
C GLU A 210 -1.58 3.47 15.63
N PRO A 211 -2.72 4.16 15.54
CA PRO A 211 -3.92 3.55 14.97
C PRO A 211 -3.74 3.28 13.48
N ALA A 212 -4.51 2.34 12.91
CA ALA A 212 -4.38 1.96 11.48
C ALA A 212 -4.65 3.11 10.48
N TRP A 213 -5.39 4.15 10.91
CA TRP A 213 -5.60 5.38 10.13
C TRP A 213 -4.56 6.48 10.45
N GLY A 214 -3.78 6.31 11.52
CA GLY A 214 -2.62 7.11 11.88
C GLY A 214 -1.33 6.43 11.40
N GLY A 215 -0.18 7.01 11.74
CA GLY A 215 1.13 6.45 11.41
C GLY A 215 1.43 6.26 9.90
N ARG A 216 0.64 6.84 8.98
CA ARG A 216 0.95 6.82 7.54
C ARG A 216 1.98 7.90 7.24
N ILE A 217 3.19 7.47 6.86
CA ILE A 217 4.30 8.35 6.50
C ILE A 217 4.13 8.80 5.05
N PHE A 218 3.86 7.85 4.15
CA PHE A 218 3.51 8.11 2.76
C PHE A 218 2.29 7.27 2.38
N ASP A 219 1.30 7.89 1.75
CA ASP A 219 0.15 7.22 1.12
C ASP A 219 -0.13 7.94 -0.19
N LEU A 220 0.60 7.56 -1.22
CA LEU A 220 0.68 8.26 -2.49
C LEU A 220 0.18 7.37 -3.62
N ARG A 221 -0.64 7.95 -4.48
CA ARG A 221 -1.33 7.24 -5.56
C ARG A 221 -1.35 8.08 -6.81
N VAL A 222 -0.95 7.45 -7.91
CA VAL A 222 -1.16 7.94 -9.26
C VAL A 222 -2.07 6.93 -9.93
N ASP A 223 -3.37 7.21 -9.93
CA ASP A 223 -4.38 6.23 -10.33
C ASP A 223 -4.55 6.10 -11.86
N ASP A 224 -4.16 7.14 -12.61
CA ASP A 224 -4.13 7.16 -14.08
C ASP A 224 -3.17 8.24 -14.59
N HIS A 225 -2.07 7.84 -15.24
CA HIS A 225 -1.12 8.73 -15.89
C HIS A 225 -0.28 7.98 -16.92
N LEU A 226 0.13 8.67 -18.00
CA LEU A 226 1.01 8.08 -19.02
C LEU A 226 2.42 7.78 -18.49
N GLU A 227 2.85 8.51 -17.47
CA GLU A 227 4.16 8.40 -16.82
C GLU A 227 3.98 8.31 -15.29
N PRO A 228 3.43 7.21 -14.75
CA PRO A 228 2.99 7.18 -13.36
C PRO A 228 4.15 7.27 -12.36
N LEU A 229 5.33 6.75 -12.69
CA LEU A 229 6.51 6.86 -11.83
C LEU A 229 7.13 8.26 -11.82
N VAL A 230 7.09 8.99 -12.95
CA VAL A 230 7.54 10.39 -12.97
C VAL A 230 6.65 11.23 -12.05
N GLU A 231 5.34 10.99 -12.11
CA GLU A 231 4.39 11.66 -11.24
C GLU A 231 4.54 11.21 -9.77
N MET A 232 4.80 9.93 -9.52
CA MET A 232 5.08 9.41 -8.17
C MET A 232 6.31 10.09 -7.55
N ARG A 233 7.39 10.30 -8.32
CA ARG A 233 8.57 11.07 -7.87
C ARG A 233 8.18 12.49 -7.46
N ARG A 234 7.38 13.17 -8.27
CA ARG A 234 6.88 14.51 -7.97
C ARG A 234 6.06 14.52 -6.67
N LEU A 235 5.18 13.53 -6.49
CA LEU A 235 4.36 13.38 -5.29
C LEU A 235 5.19 13.06 -4.04
N LEU A 236 6.24 12.25 -4.13
CA LEU A 236 7.15 11.99 -3.01
C LEU A 236 7.85 13.27 -2.53
N VAL A 237 8.34 14.10 -3.46
CA VAL A 237 8.94 15.40 -3.12
C VAL A 237 7.90 16.30 -2.46
N MET A 238 6.70 16.39 -3.03
CA MET A 238 5.61 17.20 -2.47
C MET A 238 5.22 16.72 -1.06
N ALA A 239 5.12 15.41 -0.84
CA ALA A 239 4.80 14.83 0.46
C ALA A 239 5.85 15.17 1.51
N ARG A 240 7.15 15.06 1.17
CA ARG A 240 8.25 15.47 2.05
C ARG A 240 8.19 16.95 2.40
N ALA A 241 7.84 17.81 1.44
CA ALA A 241 7.66 19.24 1.68
C ALA A 241 6.48 19.52 2.62
N TYR A 242 5.33 18.86 2.46
CA TYR A 242 4.21 18.99 3.40
C TYR A 242 4.53 18.42 4.79
N GLN A 243 5.32 17.36 4.91
CA GLN A 243 5.81 16.90 6.21
C GLN A 243 6.65 17.98 6.93
N LEU A 244 7.45 18.75 6.18
CA LEU A 244 8.18 19.90 6.74
C LEU A 244 7.23 21.04 7.11
N MET A 245 6.22 21.34 6.31
CA MET A 245 5.20 22.35 6.68
C MET A 245 4.48 21.98 7.99
N ASN A 246 4.04 20.73 8.13
CA ASN A 246 3.37 20.25 9.34
C ASN A 246 4.30 20.37 10.58
N LYS A 247 5.59 20.03 10.43
CA LYS A 247 6.59 20.26 11.50
C LYS A 247 6.74 21.75 11.82
N GLY A 248 6.67 22.62 10.80
CA GLY A 248 6.65 24.06 10.98
C GLY A 248 5.49 24.52 11.86
N ASP A 249 4.27 24.01 11.60
CA ASP A 249 3.08 24.29 12.41
C ASP A 249 3.20 23.78 13.85
N GLU A 250 3.75 22.58 14.04
CA GLU A 250 4.02 22.01 15.36
C GLU A 250 4.99 22.90 16.15
N HIS A 251 6.11 23.30 15.55
CA HIS A 251 7.09 24.19 16.17
C HIS A 251 6.49 25.56 16.49
N MET A 252 5.66 26.14 15.60
CA MET A 252 4.95 27.38 15.89
C MET A 252 4.02 27.25 17.09
N THR A 253 3.30 26.13 17.19
CA THR A 253 2.39 25.86 18.32
C THR A 253 3.15 25.77 19.65
N LEU A 254 4.38 25.26 19.62
CA LEU A 254 5.26 25.16 20.78
C LEU A 254 6.03 26.47 21.09
N GLY A 255 5.91 27.50 20.24
CA GLY A 255 6.66 28.75 20.36
C GLY A 255 8.13 28.64 19.92
N GLU A 256 8.49 27.57 19.22
CA GLU A 256 9.82 27.26 18.71
C GLU A 256 10.04 27.90 17.33
N VAL A 257 10.03 29.23 17.30
CA VAL A 257 9.90 29.99 16.05
C VAL A 257 11.07 29.77 15.08
N ASP A 258 12.31 29.67 15.57
CA ASP A 258 13.48 29.44 14.70
C ASP A 258 13.43 28.06 14.04
N GLN A 259 12.96 27.03 14.76
CA GLN A 259 12.74 25.70 14.22
C GLN A 259 11.61 25.70 13.18
N ALA A 260 10.54 26.45 13.43
CA ALA A 260 9.46 26.61 12.47
C ALA A 260 9.95 27.25 11.17
N ILE A 261 10.74 28.33 11.26
CA ILE A 261 11.33 28.99 10.09
C ILE A 261 12.19 28.00 9.30
N ALA A 262 13.04 27.23 9.98
CA ALA A 262 13.88 26.24 9.31
C ALA A 262 13.06 25.16 8.57
N ALA A 263 11.97 24.68 9.19
CA ALA A 263 11.08 23.70 8.57
C ALA A 263 10.39 24.26 7.32
N TYR A 264 9.82 25.46 7.41
CA TYR A 264 9.17 26.12 6.27
C TYR A 264 10.14 26.47 5.14
N SER A 265 11.34 26.96 5.46
CA SER A 265 12.40 27.18 4.48
C SER A 265 12.78 25.89 3.75
N GLY A 266 12.93 24.79 4.47
CA GLY A 266 13.21 23.48 3.87
C GLY A 266 12.07 22.99 2.95
N ALA A 267 10.81 23.27 3.28
CA ALA A 267 9.67 22.97 2.41
C ALA A 267 9.74 23.79 1.11
N GLU A 268 10.04 25.09 1.19
CA GLU A 268 10.25 25.95 0.01
C GLU A 268 11.42 25.45 -0.85
N GLU A 269 12.54 25.03 -0.26
CA GLU A 269 13.69 24.50 -1.00
C GLU A 269 13.33 23.25 -1.82
N LEU A 270 12.45 22.38 -1.30
CA LEU A 270 11.99 21.19 -2.01
C LEU A 270 11.03 21.53 -3.16
N VAL A 271 10.18 22.56 -3.00
CA VAL A 271 9.18 22.94 -3.99
C VAL A 271 9.19 24.47 -4.20
N PRO A 272 10.23 25.01 -4.86
CA PRO A 272 10.47 26.46 -4.93
C PRO A 272 9.45 27.24 -5.77
N ASP A 273 8.61 26.52 -6.52
CA ASP A 273 7.52 27.06 -7.34
C ASP A 273 6.15 26.98 -6.65
N SER A 274 6.08 26.54 -5.39
CA SER A 274 4.84 26.54 -4.60
C SER A 274 4.60 27.91 -3.98
N HIS A 275 3.63 28.65 -4.53
CA HIS A 275 3.22 29.95 -3.97
C HIS A 275 2.71 29.86 -2.52
N GLU A 276 2.26 28.67 -2.09
CA GLU A 276 1.79 28.42 -0.73
C GLU A 276 2.97 28.21 0.24
N MET A 277 3.96 27.42 -0.12
CA MET A 277 5.13 27.19 0.75
C MET A 277 5.97 28.46 0.93
N ILE A 278 6.16 29.24 -0.14
CA ILE A 278 6.80 30.56 -0.08
C ILE A 278 6.02 31.49 0.86
N PHE A 279 4.69 31.48 0.75
CA PHE A 279 3.84 32.32 1.59
C PHE A 279 3.97 31.97 3.07
N TRP A 280 3.89 30.68 3.43
CA TRP A 280 3.99 30.26 4.82
C TRP A 280 5.37 30.45 5.42
N HIS A 281 6.44 30.31 4.62
CA HIS A 281 7.78 30.70 5.04
C HIS A 281 7.86 32.21 5.36
N ALA A 282 7.34 33.06 4.47
CA ALA A 282 7.28 34.50 4.71
C ALA A 282 6.47 34.86 5.97
N ALA A 283 5.30 34.26 6.14
CA ALA A 283 4.43 34.48 7.30
C ALA A 283 5.12 34.10 8.61
N THR A 284 5.84 32.97 8.62
CA THR A 284 6.58 32.50 9.79
C THR A 284 7.74 33.42 10.15
N LEU A 285 8.50 33.89 9.15
CA LEU A 285 9.55 34.90 9.37
C LEU A 285 8.99 36.18 9.99
N ALA A 286 7.86 36.69 9.47
CA ALA A 286 7.22 37.88 9.99
C ALA A 286 6.72 37.67 11.43
N ALA A 287 6.12 36.52 11.73
CA ALA A 287 5.68 36.15 13.08
C ALA A 287 6.85 36.06 14.07
N GLY A 288 8.03 35.65 13.61
CA GLY A 288 9.29 35.68 14.38
C GLY A 288 9.98 37.04 14.47
N GLY A 289 9.36 38.13 14.00
CA GLY A 289 9.92 39.47 14.02
C GLY A 289 10.97 39.75 12.94
N ARG A 290 11.22 38.81 12.03
CA ARG A 290 12.16 38.92 10.89
C ARG A 290 11.46 39.54 9.69
N VAL A 291 10.88 40.72 9.88
CA VAL A 291 10.01 41.37 8.89
C VAL A 291 10.75 41.66 7.59
N ASP A 292 11.96 42.22 7.66
CA ASP A 292 12.74 42.58 6.47
C ASP A 292 13.05 41.37 5.58
N GLU A 293 13.23 40.18 6.18
CA GLU A 293 13.49 38.94 5.47
C GLU A 293 12.22 38.33 4.84
N SER A 294 11.05 38.61 5.41
CA SER A 294 9.78 38.11 4.87
C SER A 294 9.28 38.88 3.64
N LEU A 295 9.62 40.18 3.52
CA LEU A 295 9.09 41.06 2.47
C LEU A 295 9.38 40.56 1.03
N PRO A 296 10.59 40.11 0.68
CA PRO A 296 10.87 39.57 -0.66
C PRO A 296 10.05 38.31 -0.96
N LEU A 297 9.87 37.44 0.03
CA LEU A 297 9.10 36.20 -0.12
C LEU A 297 7.62 36.48 -0.27
N PHE A 298 7.06 37.40 0.52
CA PHE A 298 5.69 37.88 0.31
C PHE A 298 5.50 38.48 -1.09
N SER A 299 6.45 39.30 -1.56
CA SER A 299 6.39 39.87 -2.91
C SER A 299 6.34 38.77 -3.97
N LYS A 300 7.19 37.74 -3.85
CA LYS A 300 7.21 36.55 -4.73
C LYS A 300 5.88 35.79 -4.67
N ALA A 301 5.40 35.44 -3.47
CA ALA A 301 4.14 34.71 -3.29
C ALA A 301 2.94 35.48 -3.85
N PHE A 302 2.87 36.81 -3.65
CA PHE A 302 1.78 37.65 -4.16
C PHE A 302 1.81 37.81 -5.68
N ALA A 303 3.00 37.81 -6.29
CA ALA A 303 3.14 37.83 -7.74
C ALA A 303 2.65 36.52 -8.37
N MET A 304 2.90 35.38 -7.71
CA MET A 304 2.46 34.06 -8.17
C MET A 304 0.96 33.83 -7.90
N TRP A 305 0.47 34.28 -6.74
CA TRP A 305 -0.92 34.11 -6.32
C TRP A 305 -1.46 35.35 -5.57
N PRO A 306 -2.07 36.30 -6.30
CA PRO A 306 -2.51 37.60 -5.76
C PRO A 306 -3.45 37.55 -4.55
N LEU A 307 -4.22 36.47 -4.38
CA LEU A 307 -5.21 36.32 -3.29
C LEU A 307 -4.57 36.22 -1.90
N TRP A 308 -3.29 35.88 -1.80
CA TRP A 308 -2.57 35.88 -0.52
C TRP A 308 -2.54 37.27 0.15
N ARG A 309 -2.63 38.36 -0.62
CA ARG A 309 -2.71 39.73 -0.07
C ARG A 309 -3.96 39.96 0.76
N GLU A 310 -5.06 39.31 0.42
CA GLU A 310 -6.32 39.42 1.16
C GLU A 310 -6.26 38.68 2.49
N LEU A 311 -5.42 37.64 2.58
CA LEU A 311 -5.24 36.86 3.81
C LEU A 311 -4.44 37.64 4.86
N VAL A 312 -3.36 38.33 4.45
CA VAL A 312 -2.46 39.07 5.38
C VAL A 312 -3.12 40.31 5.98
N GLN A 313 -4.21 40.82 5.40
CA GLN A 313 -4.96 41.95 5.96
C GLN A 313 -5.82 41.59 7.18
N ARG A 314 -6.00 40.29 7.47
CA ARG A 314 -6.84 39.77 8.56
C ARG A 314 -5.99 39.39 9.76
#